data_AF-A0AAD7C2U2-F1
#
_entry.id   AF-A0AAD7C2U2-F1
#
_cell.length_a   1.000
_cell.length_b   1.000
_cell.length_c   1.000
_cell.angle_alpha   90.00
_cell.angle_beta   90.00
_cell.angle_gamma   90.00
#
_symmetry.space_group_name_H-M   'P 1'
#
loop_
_entity.id
_entity.type
_entity.pdbx_description
1 polymer ?
#
loop_
_entity_poly.entity_id
_entity_poly.type
_entity_poly.pdbx_seq_one_letter_code
_entity_poly.pdbx_strand_id
1 'polypeptide(L)'
;MPRPDPKIHGDVPGTSVGLLFADRSDVYASGIHGTIEAGIYRSDDPDGAYSIVLNKGYEDDDDQAETIIYTGEGKGKPANGESTKPGKAQQGHQDMKSPGNTALQRNWRSGRPVRVIRGPEGHIRYSPAAGYRYDGLYYVTKVWMEVGKSGYKMCRFELERATDLGQDPLPLHITGEKPEDKFWSPDGVEMLANRKKQKIEKRRSSRGSEDSPNGTCLKARERNSN
;
A
#
# COMPACT_ATOMS: atom_id res chain seq x y z
N MET A 1 9.21 20.55 9.74
CA MET A 1 8.45 20.96 8.54
C MET A 1 7.04 20.38 8.63
N PRO A 2 5.99 21.13 8.28
CA PRO A 2 4.66 20.55 8.12
C PRO A 2 4.66 19.49 7.01
N ARG A 3 3.78 18.50 7.12
CA ARG A 3 3.59 17.47 6.09
C ARG A 3 3.12 18.11 4.78
N PRO A 4 3.71 17.78 3.62
CA PRO A 4 3.20 18.23 2.32
C PRO A 4 1.75 17.79 2.07
N ASP A 5 0.95 18.62 1.41
CA ASP A 5 -0.43 18.27 1.09
C ASP A 5 -0.49 17.13 0.05
N PRO A 6 -1.07 15.96 0.39
CA PRO A 6 -1.19 14.86 -0.56
C PRO A 6 -2.30 15.08 -1.61
N LYS A 7 -3.20 16.08 -1.45
CA LYS A 7 -4.35 16.37 -2.32
C LYS A 7 -4.01 17.20 -3.56
N ILE A 8 -2.83 16.95 -4.13
CA ILE A 8 -2.38 17.57 -5.37
C ILE A 8 -2.30 16.50 -6.47
N HIS A 9 -2.62 16.86 -7.71
CA HIS A 9 -2.30 16.02 -8.86
C HIS A 9 -0.90 16.35 -9.35
N GLY A 10 -0.22 15.34 -9.89
CA GLY A 10 1.20 15.45 -10.24
C GLY A 10 2.11 15.14 -9.06
N ASP A 11 3.38 15.54 -9.20
CA ASP A 11 4.42 15.33 -8.22
C ASP A 11 4.21 16.15 -6.94
N VAL A 12 4.72 15.62 -5.83
CA VAL A 12 4.81 16.36 -4.58
C VAL A 12 6.13 17.13 -4.56
N PRO A 13 6.16 18.42 -4.15
CA PRO A 13 7.41 19.17 -4.06
C PRO A 13 8.49 18.44 -3.27
N GLY A 14 9.70 18.38 -3.83
CA GLY A 14 10.83 17.68 -3.21
C GLY A 14 10.84 16.16 -3.38
N THR A 15 10.02 15.63 -4.30
CA THR A 15 9.99 14.21 -4.64
C THR A 15 10.41 13.98 -6.09
N SER A 16 11.03 12.84 -6.36
CA SER A 16 11.46 12.43 -7.69
C SER A 16 11.21 10.94 -7.88
N VAL A 17 11.11 10.50 -9.13
CA VAL A 17 11.01 9.07 -9.46
C VAL A 17 12.20 8.32 -8.86
N GLY A 18 11.94 7.15 -8.30
CA GLY A 18 12.91 6.31 -7.63
C GLY A 18 13.13 6.61 -6.15
N LEU A 19 12.48 7.64 -5.59
CA LEU A 19 12.56 7.96 -4.17
C LEU A 19 12.04 6.77 -3.32
N LEU A 20 12.87 6.32 -2.38
CA LEU A 20 12.61 5.18 -1.51
C LEU A 20 12.10 5.60 -0.13
N PHE A 21 11.23 4.76 0.44
CA PHE A 21 10.63 4.91 1.76
C PHE A 21 10.76 3.59 2.51
N ALA A 22 11.04 3.62 3.82
CA ALA A 22 11.20 2.38 4.57
C ALA A 22 9.86 1.65 4.75
N ASP A 23 8.75 2.39 4.90
CA ASP A 23 7.41 1.84 5.12
C ASP A 23 6.29 2.81 4.67
N ARG A 24 5.03 2.38 4.82
CA ARG A 24 3.83 3.18 4.49
C ARG A 24 3.74 4.47 5.32
N SER A 25 4.32 4.52 6.52
CA SER A 25 4.30 5.72 7.36
C SER A 25 5.24 6.79 6.79
N ASP A 26 6.40 6.39 6.25
CA ASP A 26 7.32 7.29 5.55
C ASP A 26 6.70 7.79 4.23
N VAL A 27 6.00 6.94 3.47
CA VAL A 27 5.23 7.37 2.27
C VAL A 27 4.10 8.34 2.65
N TYR A 28 3.43 8.09 3.77
CA TYR A 28 2.40 8.99 4.29
C TYR A 28 3.01 10.35 4.66
N ALA A 29 4.09 10.36 5.44
CA ALA A 29 4.75 11.57 5.90
C ALA A 29 5.31 12.45 4.76
N SER A 30 5.67 11.86 3.62
CA SER A 30 6.13 12.62 2.44
C SER A 30 5.01 13.30 1.67
N GLY A 31 3.74 12.92 1.88
CA GLY A 31 2.61 13.43 1.11
C GLY A 31 2.41 12.74 -0.25
N ILE A 32 3.31 11.84 -0.67
CA ILE A 32 3.16 11.09 -1.92
C ILE A 32 1.87 10.27 -1.91
N HIS A 33 1.53 9.65 -0.78
CA HIS A 33 0.27 8.95 -0.60
C HIS A 33 -0.44 9.41 0.68
N GLY A 34 -1.75 9.67 0.58
CA GLY A 34 -2.47 10.34 1.65
C GLY A 34 -2.89 9.47 2.83
N THR A 35 -2.80 8.14 2.71
CA THR A 35 -3.24 7.18 3.75
C THR A 35 -2.18 6.11 4.03
N ILE A 36 -2.23 5.49 5.21
CA ILE A 36 -1.28 4.42 5.58
C ILE A 36 -1.75 3.05 5.08
N GLU A 37 -3.07 2.83 4.98
CA GLU A 37 -3.62 1.50 4.69
C GLU A 37 -4.17 1.38 3.27
N ALA A 38 -5.03 2.30 2.83
CA ALA A 38 -5.75 2.18 1.57
C ALA A 38 -4.79 2.11 0.37
N GLY A 39 -5.17 1.35 -0.65
CA GLY A 39 -4.40 1.27 -1.89
C GLY A 39 -4.60 2.49 -2.78
N ILE A 40 -5.77 3.13 -2.71
CA ILE A 40 -6.14 4.31 -3.50
C ILE A 40 -6.29 5.48 -2.55
N TYR A 41 -5.64 6.61 -2.83
CA TYR A 41 -5.87 7.86 -2.13
C TYR A 41 -6.61 8.85 -3.01
N ARG A 42 -7.69 9.38 -2.47
CA ARG A 42 -8.62 10.34 -3.07
C ARG A 42 -9.14 11.28 -1.98
N SER A 43 -9.64 12.45 -2.36
CA SER A 43 -10.40 13.35 -1.47
C SER A 43 -11.89 13.03 -1.55
N ASP A 44 -12.71 13.62 -0.68
CA ASP A 44 -14.18 13.56 -0.82
C ASP A 44 -14.69 14.40 -2.00
N ASP A 45 -13.85 15.28 -2.54
CA ASP A 45 -14.14 16.14 -3.67
C ASP A 45 -14.21 15.36 -5.00
N PRO A 46 -14.89 15.91 -6.02
CA PRO A 46 -14.99 15.27 -7.34
C PRO A 46 -13.69 15.25 -8.16
N ASP A 47 -12.54 15.46 -7.51
CA ASP A 47 -11.25 15.71 -8.16
C ASP A 47 -10.55 14.45 -8.71
N GLY A 48 -10.98 13.27 -8.25
CA GLY A 48 -10.39 11.99 -8.64
C GLY A 48 -9.41 11.47 -7.61
N ALA A 49 -8.64 10.47 -8.01
CA ALA A 49 -7.57 9.88 -7.21
C ALA A 49 -6.24 10.62 -7.45
N TYR A 50 -5.45 10.75 -6.39
CA TYR A 50 -4.14 11.41 -6.43
C TYR A 50 -2.99 10.41 -6.51
N SER A 51 -3.16 9.24 -5.88
CA SER A 51 -2.10 8.23 -5.82
C SER A 51 -2.64 6.82 -5.59
N ILE A 52 -1.90 5.82 -6.07
CA ILE A 52 -2.15 4.41 -5.82
C ILE A 52 -0.90 3.68 -5.32
N VAL A 53 -1.09 2.62 -4.56
CA VAL A 53 -0.03 1.74 -4.06
C VAL A 53 -0.19 0.34 -4.64
N LEU A 54 0.88 -0.15 -5.28
CA LEU A 54 1.04 -1.51 -5.77
C LEU A 54 1.88 -2.30 -4.76
N ASN A 55 1.24 -3.02 -3.85
CA ASN A 55 1.93 -3.79 -2.83
C ASN A 55 1.07 -4.96 -2.36
N LYS A 56 1.32 -6.16 -2.91
CA LYS A 56 0.47 -7.34 -2.80
C LYS A 56 -0.95 -7.05 -3.28
N GLY A 57 -1.04 -6.92 -4.59
CA GLY A 57 -2.26 -6.69 -5.32
C GLY A 57 -3.19 -7.90 -5.37
N TYR A 58 -4.25 -7.77 -6.16
CA TYR A 58 -5.09 -8.92 -6.49
C TYR A 58 -4.29 -9.88 -7.37
N GLU A 59 -4.65 -11.16 -7.35
CA GLU A 59 -4.05 -12.20 -8.21
C GLU A 59 -4.19 -11.90 -9.71
N ASP A 60 -5.04 -10.94 -10.04
CA ASP A 60 -5.37 -10.49 -11.39
C ASP A 60 -4.62 -9.21 -11.79
N ASP A 61 -3.85 -8.57 -10.91
CA ASP A 61 -3.06 -7.40 -11.29
C ASP A 61 -1.95 -7.81 -12.27
N ASP A 62 -1.80 -7.02 -13.33
CA ASP A 62 -0.75 -7.18 -14.34
C ASP A 62 0.10 -5.91 -14.38
N ASP A 63 1.39 -6.01 -14.12
CA ASP A 63 2.31 -4.88 -14.06
C ASP A 63 3.41 -5.15 -15.08
N GLN A 64 3.47 -4.32 -16.12
CA GLN A 64 4.49 -4.32 -17.18
C GLN A 64 5.37 -3.06 -17.09
N ALA A 65 5.59 -2.56 -15.87
CA ALA A 65 6.29 -1.32 -15.56
C ALA A 65 5.58 -0.05 -16.07
N GLU A 66 5.59 0.20 -17.37
CA GLU A 66 5.00 1.40 -17.98
C GLU A 66 3.50 1.28 -18.22
N THR A 67 3.01 0.05 -18.35
CA THR A 67 1.58 -0.26 -18.40
C THR A 67 1.21 -1.12 -17.19
N ILE A 68 0.13 -0.78 -16.52
CA ILE A 68 -0.37 -1.49 -15.35
C ILE A 68 -1.86 -1.76 -15.56
N ILE A 69 -2.31 -2.99 -15.37
CA ILE A 69 -3.72 -3.29 -15.15
C ILE A 69 -3.96 -3.46 -13.66
N TYR A 70 -4.61 -2.46 -13.08
CA TYR A 70 -4.88 -2.35 -11.65
C TYR A 70 -6.33 -2.78 -11.34
N THR A 71 -6.48 -3.59 -10.29
CA THR A 71 -7.79 -3.93 -9.74
C THR A 71 -8.26 -2.87 -8.74
N GLY A 72 -9.50 -2.43 -8.91
CA GLY A 72 -10.15 -1.46 -8.04
C GLY A 72 -10.30 -1.91 -6.59
N GLU A 73 -10.71 -0.97 -5.75
CA GLU A 73 -11.01 -1.25 -4.35
C GLU A 73 -12.34 -2.02 -4.17
N GLY A 74 -12.47 -2.62 -3.00
CA GLY A 74 -13.64 -3.37 -2.57
C GLY A 74 -13.41 -4.86 -2.70
N LYS A 75 -13.65 -5.61 -1.62
CA LYS A 75 -13.57 -7.08 -1.63
C LYS A 75 -14.88 -7.72 -2.10
N GLY A 76 -15.91 -6.93 -2.40
CA GLY A 76 -17.29 -7.41 -2.50
C GLY A 76 -17.82 -7.98 -1.18
N LYS A 77 -19.12 -8.27 -1.14
CA LYS A 77 -19.75 -8.98 -0.01
C LYS A 77 -20.02 -10.43 -0.44
N PRO A 78 -19.74 -11.42 0.40
CA PRO A 78 -20.05 -12.80 0.08
C PRO A 78 -21.56 -12.97 -0.05
N ALA A 79 -21.99 -13.76 -1.03
CA ALA A 79 -23.40 -13.93 -1.39
C ALA A 79 -24.26 -14.49 -0.24
N ASN A 80 -23.62 -15.12 0.76
CA ASN A 80 -24.26 -15.74 1.92
C ASN A 80 -24.36 -14.82 3.16
N GLY A 81 -23.95 -13.54 3.05
CA GLY A 81 -24.00 -12.60 4.18
C GLY A 81 -22.97 -12.87 5.29
N GLU A 82 -21.99 -13.76 5.06
CA GLU A 82 -20.88 -13.95 5.99
C GLU A 82 -20.04 -12.67 6.16
N SER A 83 -19.50 -12.49 7.36
CA SER A 83 -18.57 -11.38 7.62
C SER A 83 -17.30 -11.55 6.79
N THR A 84 -16.82 -10.43 6.22
CA THR A 84 -15.60 -10.44 5.40
C THR A 84 -14.41 -10.89 6.25
N LYS A 85 -13.76 -11.99 5.85
CA LYS A 85 -12.61 -12.49 6.60
C LYS A 85 -11.39 -11.61 6.31
N PRO A 86 -10.63 -11.18 7.34
CA PRO A 86 -9.39 -10.44 7.13
C PRO A 86 -8.38 -11.32 6.38
N GLY A 87 -7.63 -10.73 5.45
CA GLY A 87 -6.55 -11.40 4.71
C GLY A 87 -6.92 -12.24 3.49
N LYS A 88 -8.21 -12.39 3.12
CA LYS A 88 -8.59 -13.06 1.85
C LYS A 88 -8.77 -12.08 0.68
N ALA A 89 -8.44 -12.58 -0.52
CA ALA A 89 -8.75 -12.03 -1.84
C ALA A 89 -10.27 -11.78 -2.02
N GLN A 90 -10.65 -11.27 -3.20
CA GLN A 90 -12.02 -10.95 -3.61
C GLN A 90 -13.07 -11.96 -3.06
N GLN A 91 -14.08 -11.43 -2.39
CA GLN A 91 -15.15 -12.16 -1.68
C GLN A 91 -16.54 -11.90 -2.29
N GLY A 92 -16.64 -11.08 -3.33
CA GLY A 92 -17.88 -10.74 -4.02
C GLY A 92 -17.64 -9.78 -5.19
N HIS A 93 -18.71 -9.40 -5.88
CA HIS A 93 -18.63 -8.39 -6.95
C HIS A 93 -18.21 -7.02 -6.38
N GLN A 94 -17.22 -6.39 -7.02
CA GLN A 94 -16.93 -4.97 -6.84
C GLN A 94 -18.00 -4.10 -7.48
N ASP A 95 -18.10 -2.88 -6.97
CA ASP A 95 -18.95 -1.82 -7.53
C ASP A 95 -18.07 -0.66 -8.01
N MET A 96 -18.28 -0.24 -9.26
CA MET A 96 -17.63 0.94 -9.85
C MET A 96 -18.00 2.22 -9.09
N LYS A 97 -19.14 2.22 -8.38
CA LYS A 97 -19.61 3.32 -7.52
C LYS A 97 -18.87 3.40 -6.18
N SER A 98 -17.98 2.46 -5.87
CA SER A 98 -17.13 2.56 -4.67
C SER A 98 -16.25 3.83 -4.78
N PRO A 99 -16.00 4.56 -3.68
CA PRO A 99 -15.36 5.87 -3.74
C PRO A 99 -14.03 5.91 -4.50
N GLY A 100 -13.12 4.96 -4.26
CA GLY A 100 -11.84 4.85 -4.95
C GLY A 100 -11.98 4.47 -6.43
N ASN A 101 -12.92 3.58 -6.76
CA ASN A 101 -13.18 3.17 -8.15
C ASN A 101 -13.76 4.33 -8.96
N THR A 102 -14.71 5.05 -8.38
CA THR A 102 -15.26 6.28 -8.98
C THR A 102 -14.19 7.36 -9.12
N ALA A 103 -13.27 7.48 -8.17
CA ALA A 103 -12.16 8.41 -8.24
C ALA A 103 -11.24 8.11 -9.43
N LEU A 104 -10.80 6.86 -9.61
CA LEU A 104 -10.00 6.46 -10.78
C LEU A 104 -10.76 6.62 -12.11
N GLN A 105 -12.07 6.37 -12.13
CA GLN A 105 -12.90 6.64 -13.31
C GLN A 105 -12.93 8.15 -13.65
N ARG A 106 -12.85 9.04 -12.65
CA ARG A 106 -12.72 10.49 -12.89
C ARG A 106 -11.33 10.85 -13.44
N ASN A 107 -10.25 10.21 -12.99
CA ASN A 107 -8.94 10.38 -13.62
C ASN A 107 -8.97 10.02 -15.10
N TRP A 108 -9.60 8.90 -15.46
CA TRP A 108 -9.78 8.51 -16.87
C TRP A 108 -10.52 9.58 -17.68
N ARG A 109 -11.62 10.13 -17.16
CA ARG A 109 -12.39 11.18 -17.86
C ARG A 109 -11.67 12.52 -17.97
N SER A 110 -10.87 12.87 -16.96
CA SER A 110 -10.21 14.18 -16.86
C SER A 110 -8.80 14.20 -17.42
N GLY A 111 -8.19 13.04 -17.66
CA GLY A 111 -6.77 12.93 -18.03
C GLY A 111 -5.82 13.31 -16.88
N ARG A 112 -6.30 13.46 -15.64
CA ARG A 112 -5.44 13.85 -14.52
C ARG A 112 -4.55 12.69 -14.09
N PRO A 113 -3.23 12.90 -13.94
CA PRO A 113 -2.32 11.84 -13.56
C PRO A 113 -2.52 11.37 -12.12
N VAL A 114 -2.07 10.15 -11.87
CA VAL A 114 -2.07 9.47 -10.57
C VAL A 114 -0.63 9.07 -10.25
N ARG A 115 -0.15 9.37 -9.03
CA ARG A 115 1.15 8.89 -8.55
C ARG A 115 1.11 7.40 -8.28
N VAL A 116 2.12 6.66 -8.73
CA VAL A 116 2.24 5.22 -8.49
C VAL A 116 3.38 4.95 -7.50
N ILE A 117 3.08 4.17 -6.47
CA ILE A 117 4.05 3.73 -5.46
C ILE A 117 4.11 2.20 -5.50
N ARG A 118 5.28 1.62 -5.72
CA ARG A 118 5.49 0.17 -5.65
C ARG A 118 6.07 -0.24 -4.30
N GLY A 119 5.50 -1.24 -3.65
CA GLY A 119 5.97 -1.81 -2.38
C GLY A 119 6.60 -3.19 -2.56
N PRO A 120 7.19 -3.77 -1.50
CA PRO A 120 8.07 -4.93 -1.64
C PRO A 120 7.34 -6.25 -1.91
N GLU A 121 6.02 -6.26 -1.74
CA GLU A 121 5.16 -7.40 -2.05
C GLU A 121 4.46 -7.23 -3.43
N GLY A 122 4.89 -6.28 -4.26
CA GLY A 122 4.36 -6.07 -5.61
C GLY A 122 4.96 -7.01 -6.67
N HIS A 123 4.89 -6.61 -7.94
CA HIS A 123 5.41 -7.42 -9.05
C HIS A 123 6.93 -7.62 -8.96
N ILE A 124 7.38 -8.88 -9.04
CA ILE A 124 8.76 -9.31 -8.75
C ILE A 124 9.84 -8.58 -9.57
N ARG A 125 9.54 -8.19 -10.81
CA ARG A 125 10.51 -7.50 -11.69
C ARG A 125 10.55 -5.98 -11.49
N TYR A 126 9.45 -5.39 -11.04
CA TYR A 126 9.24 -3.94 -11.11
C TYR A 126 9.16 -3.30 -9.73
N SER A 127 8.88 -4.08 -8.70
CA SER A 127 8.80 -3.62 -7.32
C SER A 127 10.17 -3.65 -6.64
N PRO A 128 10.42 -2.76 -5.66
CA PRO A 128 11.65 -2.78 -4.88
C PRO A 128 11.73 -4.06 -4.03
N ALA A 129 12.94 -4.56 -3.75
CA ALA A 129 13.12 -5.73 -2.87
C ALA A 129 12.74 -5.46 -1.40
N ALA A 130 12.81 -4.19 -0.98
CA ALA A 130 12.44 -3.73 0.36
C ALA A 130 11.93 -2.29 0.31
N GLY A 131 11.06 -1.95 1.26
CA GLY A 131 10.47 -0.61 1.34
C GLY A 131 9.54 -0.29 0.16
N TYR A 132 9.15 0.98 0.05
CA TYR A 132 8.28 1.49 -1.00
C TYR A 132 9.05 2.46 -1.88
N ARG A 133 8.71 2.53 -3.16
CA ARG A 133 9.35 3.42 -4.13
C ARG A 133 8.31 4.21 -4.90
N TYR A 134 8.54 5.51 -5.04
CA TYR A 134 7.73 6.35 -5.91
C TYR A 134 8.18 6.16 -7.37
N ASP A 135 7.28 5.71 -8.24
CA ASP A 135 7.62 5.33 -9.62
C ASP A 135 7.06 6.32 -10.67
N GLY A 136 6.58 7.47 -10.20
CA GLY A 136 6.12 8.57 -11.05
C GLY A 136 4.62 8.58 -11.29
N LEU A 137 4.24 9.33 -12.32
CA LEU A 137 2.88 9.65 -12.70
C LEU A 137 2.42 8.78 -13.87
N TYR A 138 1.17 8.33 -13.77
CA TYR A 138 0.50 7.51 -14.77
C TYR A 138 -0.89 8.10 -15.07
N TYR A 139 -1.34 7.98 -16.31
CA TYR A 139 -2.72 8.25 -16.70
C TYR A 139 -3.54 6.97 -16.62
N VAL A 140 -4.81 7.09 -16.24
CA VAL A 140 -5.77 6.01 -16.41
C VAL A 140 -6.30 6.08 -17.84
N THR A 141 -6.01 5.09 -18.67
CA THR A 141 -6.32 5.10 -20.11
C THR A 141 -7.57 4.29 -20.45
N LYS A 142 -7.88 3.25 -19.66
CA LYS A 142 -9.10 2.44 -19.82
C LYS A 142 -9.72 2.07 -18.48
N VAL A 143 -11.05 1.93 -18.48
CA VAL A 143 -11.85 1.53 -17.30
C VAL A 143 -12.91 0.52 -17.73
N TRP A 144 -12.95 -0.66 -17.12
CA TRP A 144 -13.95 -1.68 -17.42
C TRP A 144 -14.31 -2.54 -16.20
N MET A 145 -15.30 -3.40 -16.38
CA MET A 145 -15.65 -4.46 -15.43
C MET A 145 -15.30 -5.81 -16.05
N GLU A 146 -14.69 -6.69 -15.28
CA GLU A 146 -14.28 -8.03 -15.74
C GLU A 146 -14.55 -9.08 -14.66
N VAL A 147 -14.75 -10.33 -15.06
CA VAL A 147 -14.82 -11.44 -14.11
C VAL A 147 -13.41 -11.95 -13.84
N GLY A 148 -12.93 -11.78 -12.61
CA GLY A 148 -11.61 -12.25 -12.19
C GLY A 148 -11.52 -13.75 -12.01
N LYS A 149 -10.32 -14.26 -11.69
CA LYS A 149 -10.05 -15.70 -11.45
C LYS A 149 -10.95 -16.32 -10.37
N SER A 150 -11.34 -15.52 -9.38
CA SER A 150 -12.27 -15.91 -8.32
C SER A 150 -13.74 -16.01 -8.75
N GLY A 151 -14.08 -15.70 -10.00
CA GLY A 151 -15.46 -15.70 -10.53
C GLY A 151 -16.28 -14.45 -10.19
N TYR A 152 -15.68 -13.48 -9.48
CA TYR A 152 -16.35 -12.22 -9.14
C TYR A 152 -16.04 -11.10 -10.12
N LYS A 153 -16.97 -10.15 -10.21
CA LYS A 153 -16.79 -8.94 -11.04
C LYS A 153 -15.81 -8.01 -10.34
N MET A 154 -14.87 -7.46 -11.08
CA MET A 154 -13.82 -6.56 -10.62
C MET A 154 -13.82 -5.30 -11.48
N CYS A 155 -13.59 -4.16 -10.84
CA CYS A 155 -13.28 -2.91 -11.53
C CYS A 155 -11.83 -2.98 -11.99
N ARG A 156 -11.58 -2.70 -13.26
CA ARG A 156 -10.26 -2.77 -13.87
C ARG A 156 -9.89 -1.42 -14.46
N PHE A 157 -8.63 -1.05 -14.26
CA PHE A 157 -8.07 0.22 -14.68
C PHE A 157 -6.76 -0.06 -15.41
N GLU A 158 -6.67 0.30 -16.68
CA GLU A 158 -5.39 0.34 -17.40
C GLU A 158 -4.74 1.69 -17.10
N LEU A 159 -3.50 1.66 -16.66
CA LEU A 159 -2.68 2.83 -16.44
C LEU A 159 -1.48 2.81 -17.37
N GLU A 160 -1.19 3.95 -17.99
CA GLU A 160 0.00 4.16 -18.82
C GLU A 160 0.85 5.28 -18.22
N ARG A 161 2.16 5.09 -18.25
CA ARG A 161 3.11 6.07 -17.71
C ARG A 161 3.02 7.39 -18.49
N ALA A 162 2.92 8.50 -17.77
CA ALA A 162 2.80 9.85 -18.36
C ALA A 162 4.17 10.39 -18.83
N THR A 163 4.72 9.79 -19.89
CA THR A 163 6.06 10.12 -20.43
C THR A 163 6.15 11.53 -21.02
N ASP A 164 5.01 12.10 -21.41
CA ASP A 164 4.83 13.48 -21.86
C ASP A 164 5.11 14.53 -20.77
N LEU A 165 5.13 14.14 -19.49
CA LEU A 165 5.41 15.05 -18.37
C LEU A 165 6.90 15.23 -18.08
N GLY A 166 7.80 14.67 -18.89
CA GLY A 166 9.25 14.87 -18.75
C GLY A 166 9.85 14.27 -17.48
N GLN A 167 9.21 13.23 -16.93
CA GLN A 167 9.64 12.54 -15.72
C GLN A 167 10.89 11.70 -15.97
N ASP A 168 11.73 11.55 -14.93
CA ASP A 168 12.86 10.62 -14.95
C ASP A 168 12.43 9.20 -15.36
N PRO A 169 13.33 8.39 -15.97
CA PRO A 169 13.01 7.02 -16.34
C PRO A 169 12.70 6.15 -15.11
N LEU A 170 11.96 5.05 -15.32
CA LEU A 170 11.73 4.09 -14.24
C LEU A 170 13.05 3.45 -13.80
N PRO A 171 13.29 3.29 -12.49
CA PRO A 171 14.42 2.55 -11.95
C PRO A 171 14.15 1.03 -12.08
N LEU A 172 14.17 0.56 -13.32
CA LEU A 172 13.98 -0.85 -13.67
C LEU A 172 15.27 -1.62 -13.37
N HIS A 173 15.15 -2.75 -12.68
CA HIS A 173 16.21 -3.75 -12.61
C HIS A 173 16.20 -4.55 -13.91
N ILE A 174 16.66 -3.96 -15.01
CA ILE A 174 16.91 -4.69 -16.25
C ILE A 174 18.27 -5.36 -16.10
N THR A 175 18.26 -6.64 -15.75
CA THR A 175 19.28 -7.70 -15.98
C THR A 175 19.36 -8.62 -14.75
N GLY A 176 19.75 -9.87 -14.96
CA GLY A 176 19.95 -10.88 -13.91
C GLY A 176 21.11 -10.59 -12.94
N GLU A 177 21.40 -9.32 -12.70
CA GLU A 177 22.25 -8.84 -11.61
C GLU A 177 21.40 -8.75 -10.34
N LYS A 178 21.98 -9.19 -9.23
CA LYS A 178 21.24 -9.32 -7.99
C LYS A 178 20.96 -7.92 -7.39
N PRO A 179 19.81 -7.72 -6.71
CA PRO A 179 19.42 -6.43 -6.15
C PRO A 179 20.42 -5.78 -5.20
N GLU A 180 21.35 -6.57 -4.64
CA GLU A 180 22.40 -6.12 -3.73
C GLU A 180 23.42 -5.14 -4.33
N ASP A 181 23.62 -5.09 -5.65
CA ASP A 181 24.84 -4.50 -6.20
C ASP A 181 24.75 -3.04 -6.71
N LYS A 182 23.56 -2.44 -6.86
CA LYS A 182 23.47 -1.09 -7.50
C LYS A 182 22.56 -0.04 -6.88
N PHE A 183 21.77 -0.33 -5.83
CA PHE A 183 20.87 0.68 -5.27
C PHE A 183 20.72 0.63 -3.75
N TRP A 184 21.84 0.32 -3.10
CA TRP A 184 21.97 0.23 -1.65
C TRP A 184 22.89 1.37 -1.20
N SER A 185 22.34 2.57 -0.96
CA SER A 185 23.12 3.60 -0.25
C SER A 185 23.45 3.06 1.15
N PRO A 186 24.71 3.14 1.61
CA PRO A 186 25.13 2.76 2.98
C PRO A 186 24.15 3.26 4.07
N ASP A 187 23.58 4.44 3.86
CA ASP A 187 22.63 5.07 4.79
C ASP A 187 21.28 4.33 4.86
N GLY A 188 20.80 3.80 3.73
CA GLY A 188 19.54 3.04 3.66
C GLY A 188 19.65 1.68 4.35
N VAL A 189 20.80 1.02 4.19
CA VAL A 189 21.15 -0.25 4.86
C VAL A 189 21.10 -0.11 6.36
N GLU A 190 21.77 0.93 6.84
CA GLU A 190 22.00 1.16 8.24
C GLU A 190 20.70 1.56 8.94
N MET A 191 19.88 2.38 8.27
CA MET A 191 18.51 2.69 8.68
C MET A 191 17.64 1.44 8.82
N LEU A 192 17.62 0.55 7.81
CA LEU A 192 16.82 -0.68 7.82
C LEU A 192 17.31 -1.68 8.89
N ALA A 193 18.62 -1.83 9.04
CA ALA A 193 19.22 -2.69 10.07
C ALA A 193 18.92 -2.18 11.49
N ASN A 194 19.03 -0.86 11.70
CA ASN A 194 18.75 -0.23 12.99
C ASN A 194 17.25 -0.31 13.35
N ARG A 195 16.34 -0.11 12.38
CA ARG A 195 14.89 -0.27 12.63
C ARG A 195 14.49 -1.73 12.89
N LYS A 196 15.11 -2.73 12.22
CA LYS A 196 14.89 -4.16 12.54
C LYS A 196 15.33 -4.48 13.97
N LYS A 197 16.50 -3.99 14.39
CA LYS A 197 16.98 -4.14 15.78
C LYS A 197 15.99 -3.53 16.77
N GLN A 198 15.55 -2.30 16.53
CA GLN A 198 14.55 -1.61 17.38
C GLN A 198 13.20 -2.35 17.44
N LYS A 199 12.72 -2.92 16.32
CA LYS A 199 11.45 -3.67 16.27
C LYS A 199 11.55 -5.01 17.01
N ILE A 200 12.70 -5.68 16.96
CA ILE A 200 12.99 -6.90 17.74
C ILE A 200 13.05 -6.57 19.23
N GLU A 201 13.71 -5.48 19.59
CA GLU A 201 13.87 -5.02 20.97
C GLU A 201 12.54 -4.60 21.59
N LYS A 202 11.70 -3.86 20.85
CA LYS A 202 10.35 -3.48 21.27
C LYS A 202 9.41 -4.68 21.42
N ARG A 203 9.58 -5.72 20.60
CA ARG A 203 8.86 -7.01 20.75
C ARG A 203 9.33 -7.84 21.94
N ARG A 204 10.60 -7.70 22.33
CA ARG A 204 11.17 -8.35 23.52
C ARG A 204 10.71 -7.65 24.79
N SER A 205 10.65 -6.31 24.82
CA SER A 205 10.14 -5.58 25.99
C SER A 205 8.64 -5.77 26.20
N SER A 206 7.85 -5.92 25.13
CA SER A 206 6.40 -6.17 25.24
C SER A 206 6.03 -7.60 25.68
N ARG A 207 6.97 -8.55 25.68
CA ARG A 207 6.75 -9.94 26.15
C ARG A 207 7.26 -10.20 27.56
N GLY A 208 7.89 -9.22 28.21
CA GLY A 208 8.51 -9.37 29.52
C GLY A 208 7.63 -8.99 30.72
N SER A 209 6.34 -8.72 30.54
CA SER A 209 5.45 -8.21 31.61
C SER A 209 4.28 -9.13 31.98
N GLU A 210 4.26 -10.38 31.54
CA GLU A 210 3.28 -11.39 32.00
C GLU A 210 4.04 -12.63 32.46
N ASP A 211 4.54 -12.60 33.69
CA ASP A 211 4.69 -13.78 34.54
C ASP A 211 5.15 -13.33 35.94
N SER A 212 4.20 -13.23 36.87
CA SER A 212 4.46 -13.25 38.31
C SER A 212 3.41 -14.11 39.00
N PRO A 213 3.81 -15.23 39.64
CA PRO A 213 2.88 -16.05 40.40
C PRO A 213 2.63 -15.34 41.74
N ASN A 214 1.51 -14.63 41.84
CA ASN A 214 1.10 -14.04 43.11
C ASN A 214 0.76 -15.15 44.11
N GLY A 215 1.51 -15.14 45.21
CA GLY A 215 1.48 -16.10 46.28
C GLY A 215 0.15 -16.20 47.00
N THR A 216 -0.16 -17.42 47.42
CA THR A 216 -1.21 -17.75 48.37
C THR A 216 -0.80 -17.27 49.76
N CYS A 217 -1.57 -16.34 50.33
CA CYS A 217 -1.53 -16.03 51.76
C CYS A 217 -2.94 -15.69 52.25
N LEU A 218 -3.63 -16.67 52.84
CA LEU A 218 -4.66 -16.40 53.84
C LEU A 218 -4.57 -17.46 54.95
N LYS A 219 -4.23 -16.96 56.14
CA LYS A 219 -4.23 -17.67 57.43
C LYS A 219 -5.67 -17.84 57.95
N ALA A 220 -5.76 -18.73 58.92
CA ALA A 220 -6.93 -19.42 59.44
C ALA A 220 -7.86 -18.62 60.38
N ARG A 221 -9.08 -19.18 60.48
CA ARG A 221 -10.02 -19.29 61.63
C ARG A 221 -10.61 -18.02 62.25
N GLU A 222 -11.95 -18.01 62.33
CA GLU A 222 -12.67 -18.14 63.61
C GLU A 222 -14.09 -18.65 63.42
N ARG A 223 -14.53 -19.49 64.37
CA ARG A 223 -15.89 -20.01 64.52
C ARG A 223 -16.66 -19.00 65.37
N ASN A 224 -17.96 -18.80 65.10
CA ASN A 224 -18.92 -18.78 66.20
C ASN A 224 -20.33 -19.10 65.73
N SER A 225 -20.96 -19.94 66.54
CA SER A 225 -22.33 -20.41 66.48
C SER A 225 -23.30 -19.33 66.97
N ASN A 226 -24.45 -19.22 66.32
CA ASN A 226 -25.79 -19.26 66.93
C ASN A 226 -26.84 -19.38 65.83
#